data_AF-A0A7S2D1S5-F1
#
_entry.id   AF-A0A7S2D1S5-F1
#
_cell.length_a   1.000
_cell.length_b   1.000
_cell.length_c   1.000
_cell.angle_alpha   90.00
_cell.angle_beta   90.00
_cell.angle_gamma   90.00
#
_symmetry.space_group_name_H-M   'P 1'
#
loop_
_entity.id
_entity.type
_entity.pdbx_description
1 polymer ?
#
loop_
_entity_poly.entity_id
_entity_poly.type
_entity_poly.pdbx_seq_one_letter_code
_entity_poly.pdbx_strand_id
1 'polypeptide(L)'
;MREARQLVADINDPRVTLDNVFALNLRYELSGLAESPAGLQDTFATMDLQTMFSAPTEGCSGLLAAMPNGTVVHGRNMDYAGFEIPQPDGRVYHWPEVTTEVIFLKQGKPLFISVHWPGLLGVHTGMRFGGWTLEQNTRYHSVEPDILYGLLDKSKGFVFEARKALETVPDFETAVQTMYGVDYMAPMYFIMSGAKPYEGAILTIDRGGVHSPNSPQIMRLNQETTAIKDGKPYEGWHILQTNDDLNGLPLDTRRPVEEKRLSSSAQDSVGVPWVLDQMLTAPILQDSTVFTTVYVVASGYHRTIAHLGSLR
;
A
#
# COMPACT_ATOMS: atom_id res chain seq x y z
N MET A 1 16.90 14.59 16.71
CA MET A 1 16.90 16.08 16.81
C MET A 1 17.70 16.77 15.70
N ARG A 2 18.85 16.24 15.26
CA ARG A 2 19.62 16.79 14.12
C ARG A 2 18.95 16.49 12.77
N GLU A 3 18.39 15.29 12.59
CA GLU A 3 17.65 14.88 11.38
C GLU A 3 16.28 15.57 11.25
N ALA A 4 15.54 15.74 12.36
CA ALA A 4 14.27 16.48 12.36
C ALA A 4 14.45 17.99 12.06
N ARG A 5 15.60 18.58 12.41
CA ARG A 5 15.92 19.97 12.03
C ARG A 5 16.35 20.08 10.58
N GLN A 6 16.99 19.05 10.02
CA GLN A 6 17.31 18.97 8.60
C GLN A 6 16.02 18.85 7.77
N LEU A 7 15.09 17.97 8.16
CA LEU A 7 13.79 17.83 7.50
C LEU A 7 12.98 19.15 7.50
N VAL A 8 13.02 19.91 8.60
CA VAL A 8 12.38 21.25 8.68
C VAL A 8 13.13 22.30 7.85
N ALA A 9 14.45 22.20 7.70
CA ALA A 9 15.22 23.06 6.82
C ALA A 9 14.96 22.75 5.34
N ASP A 10 14.79 21.47 5.00
CA ASP A 10 14.48 20.99 3.65
C ASP A 10 13.04 21.35 3.24
N ILE A 11 12.09 21.38 4.19
CA ILE A 11 10.72 21.90 3.96
C ILE A 11 10.69 23.43 3.72
N ASN A 12 11.69 24.16 4.24
CA ASN A 12 11.84 25.60 4.02
C ASN A 12 12.80 25.90 2.84
N ASP A 13 13.21 24.87 2.09
CA ASP A 13 13.95 25.05 0.85
C ASP A 13 13.00 25.64 -0.21
N PRO A 14 13.36 26.75 -0.90
CA PRO A 14 12.55 27.29 -1.99
C PRO A 14 12.32 26.30 -3.16
N ARG A 15 13.02 25.16 -3.18
CA ARG A 15 12.81 24.02 -4.09
C ARG A 15 11.78 23.00 -3.59
N VAL A 16 11.36 23.05 -2.32
CA VAL A 16 10.26 22.24 -1.77
C VAL A 16 9.07 23.18 -1.59
N THR A 17 8.37 23.44 -2.68
CA THR A 17 7.14 24.24 -2.66
C THR A 17 5.95 23.37 -2.23
N LEU A 18 4.87 24.02 -1.77
CA LEU A 18 3.59 23.34 -1.56
C LEU A 18 3.14 22.59 -2.83
N ASP A 19 3.46 23.15 -4.00
CA ASP A 19 3.19 22.54 -5.31
C ASP A 19 3.97 21.24 -5.51
N ASN A 20 5.24 21.17 -5.07
CA ASN A 20 6.05 19.95 -5.18
C ASN A 20 5.58 18.87 -4.20
N VAL A 21 5.13 19.26 -3.00
CA VAL A 21 4.48 18.34 -2.05
C VAL A 21 3.17 17.81 -2.64
N PHE A 22 2.36 18.68 -3.24
CA PHE A 22 1.11 18.28 -3.88
C PHE A 22 1.35 17.35 -5.08
N ALA A 23 2.33 17.67 -5.93
CA ALA A 23 2.71 16.86 -7.08
C ALA A 23 3.19 15.45 -6.69
N LEU A 24 3.96 15.32 -5.60
CA LEU A 24 4.40 14.01 -5.09
C LEU A 24 3.22 13.14 -4.63
N ASN A 25 2.27 13.73 -3.89
CA ASN A 25 1.08 13.01 -3.44
C ASN A 25 0.18 12.64 -4.64
N LEU A 26 0.02 13.54 -5.62
CA LEU A 26 -0.74 13.29 -6.84
C LEU A 26 -0.09 12.23 -7.75
N ARG A 27 1.25 12.20 -7.87
CA ARG A 27 1.97 11.15 -8.61
C ARG A 27 1.63 9.77 -8.03
N TYR A 28 1.71 9.63 -6.71
CA TYR A 28 1.41 8.35 -6.05
C TYR A 28 -0.05 7.94 -6.24
N GLU A 29 -0.97 8.92 -6.34
CA GLU A 29 -2.38 8.66 -6.65
C GLU A 29 -2.63 8.22 -8.10
N LEU A 30 -1.85 8.74 -9.04
CA LEU A 30 -1.99 8.52 -10.49
C LEU A 30 -1.08 7.41 -11.05
N SER A 31 -0.31 6.78 -10.18
CA SER A 31 0.75 5.82 -10.49
C SER A 31 0.24 4.56 -11.22
N GLY A 32 -1.04 4.22 -11.04
CA GLY A 32 -1.74 3.13 -11.73
C GLY A 32 -2.26 3.42 -13.14
N LEU A 33 -1.98 4.62 -13.69
CA LEU A 33 -2.30 4.94 -15.09
C LEU A 33 -1.19 4.43 -16.01
N ALA A 34 -1.55 3.60 -16.99
CA ALA A 34 -0.60 3.02 -17.94
C ALA A 34 0.16 4.06 -18.78
N GLU A 35 -0.33 5.30 -18.87
CA GLU A 35 0.34 6.43 -19.49
C GLU A 35 0.08 7.71 -18.67
N SER A 36 1.14 8.45 -18.31
CA SER A 36 0.98 9.81 -17.76
C SER A 36 0.47 10.71 -18.89
N PRO A 37 -0.65 11.44 -18.74
CA PRO A 37 -1.08 12.39 -19.76
C PRO A 37 0.02 13.41 -20.05
N ALA A 38 0.36 13.59 -21.33
CA ALA A 38 1.45 14.45 -21.81
C ALA A 38 1.37 15.92 -21.34
N GLY A 39 0.25 16.37 -20.75
CA GLY A 39 0.06 17.73 -20.23
C GLY A 39 0.35 17.93 -18.74
N LEU A 40 0.55 16.88 -17.94
CA LEU A 40 0.94 17.03 -16.51
C LEU A 40 2.42 17.38 -16.34
N GLN A 41 3.24 17.10 -17.35
CA GLN A 41 4.68 17.36 -17.36
C GLN A 41 4.99 18.87 -17.35
N ASP A 42 4.17 19.69 -18.02
CA ASP A 42 4.37 21.14 -18.15
C ASP A 42 3.99 21.94 -16.89
N THR A 43 3.14 21.39 -16.01
CA THR A 43 2.57 22.15 -14.88
C THR A 43 3.53 22.29 -13.70
N PHE A 44 4.58 21.46 -13.61
CA PHE A 44 5.35 21.31 -12.38
C PHE A 44 6.89 21.43 -12.57
N ALA A 45 7.33 22.25 -13.53
CA ALA A 45 8.71 22.38 -14.04
C ALA A 45 9.85 22.79 -13.05
N THR A 46 9.70 22.69 -11.73
CA THR A 46 10.71 23.16 -10.75
C THR A 46 11.54 22.05 -10.08
N MET A 47 11.10 20.81 -10.18
CA MET A 47 11.95 19.63 -10.05
C MET A 47 12.00 18.98 -11.43
N ASP A 48 13.05 18.23 -11.76
CA ASP A 48 13.09 17.39 -12.96
C ASP A 48 12.04 16.28 -12.84
N LEU A 49 10.78 16.65 -13.00
CA LEU A 49 9.65 15.75 -12.83
C LEU A 49 9.50 14.81 -14.01
N GLN A 50 10.26 15.03 -15.08
CA GLN A 50 10.31 14.13 -16.21
C GLN A 50 10.87 12.75 -15.79
N THR A 51 11.85 12.72 -14.90
CA THR A 51 12.34 11.49 -14.24
C THR A 51 11.40 11.02 -13.11
N MET A 52 10.63 11.90 -12.46
CA MET A 52 9.52 11.49 -11.58
C MET A 52 8.29 10.95 -12.35
N PHE A 53 8.11 11.20 -13.64
CA PHE A 53 6.95 10.70 -14.41
C PHE A 53 7.30 9.55 -15.36
N SER A 54 8.56 9.08 -15.43
CA SER A 54 8.87 7.81 -16.07
C SER A 54 8.28 6.66 -15.25
N ALA A 55 7.40 5.86 -15.89
CA ALA A 55 6.64 4.80 -15.25
C ALA A 55 7.55 3.84 -14.47
N PRO A 56 7.47 3.78 -13.13
CA PRO A 56 8.19 2.75 -12.40
C PRO A 56 7.60 1.37 -12.76
N THR A 57 8.41 0.33 -12.61
CA THR A 57 7.88 -1.01 -12.36
C THR A 57 7.28 -0.99 -10.97
N GLU A 58 6.04 -0.53 -10.87
CA GLU A 58 5.29 -0.47 -9.63
C GLU A 58 4.74 -1.85 -9.33
N GLY A 59 4.87 -2.27 -8.07
CA GLY A 59 4.33 -3.53 -7.61
C GLY A 59 4.04 -3.45 -6.13
N CYS A 60 3.05 -4.19 -5.66
CA CYS A 60 2.86 -4.41 -4.24
C CYS A 60 2.42 -5.86 -4.04
N SER A 61 2.74 -6.40 -2.86
CA SER A 61 2.24 -7.71 -2.42
C SER A 61 1.80 -7.59 -0.99
N GLY A 62 0.55 -7.93 -0.72
CA GLY A 62 -0.03 -7.96 0.62
C GLY A 62 -0.52 -9.38 0.96
N LEU A 63 -0.16 -9.86 2.14
CA LEU A 63 -0.59 -11.14 2.69
C LEU A 63 -1.30 -10.92 4.03
N LEU A 64 -2.56 -11.34 4.09
CA LEU A 64 -3.29 -11.50 5.33
C LEU A 64 -3.27 -12.99 5.71
N ALA A 65 -2.82 -13.32 6.92
CA ALA A 65 -2.85 -14.69 7.42
C ALA A 65 -3.29 -14.73 8.89
N ALA A 66 -4.30 -15.53 9.20
CA ALA A 66 -4.80 -15.75 10.56
C ALA A 66 -4.05 -16.90 11.22
N MET A 67 -3.45 -16.63 12.38
CA MET A 67 -2.94 -17.67 13.30
C MET A 67 -4.09 -18.61 13.72
N PRO A 68 -3.81 -19.80 14.30
CA PRO A 68 -4.86 -20.73 14.74
C PRO A 68 -5.89 -20.13 15.71
N ASN A 69 -5.48 -19.14 16.52
CA ASN A 69 -6.38 -18.41 17.42
C ASN A 69 -7.18 -17.28 16.72
N GLY A 70 -7.05 -17.15 15.40
CA GLY A 70 -7.67 -16.14 14.55
C GLY A 70 -6.94 -14.79 14.49
N THR A 71 -5.88 -14.57 15.27
CA THR A 71 -5.10 -13.32 15.22
C THR A 71 -4.52 -13.13 13.83
N VAL A 72 -4.80 -11.99 13.21
CA VAL A 72 -4.35 -11.70 11.84
C VAL A 72 -2.96 -11.08 11.86
N VAL A 73 -2.06 -11.65 11.06
CA VAL A 73 -0.76 -11.08 10.70
C VAL A 73 -0.89 -10.54 9.28
N HIS A 74 -0.51 -9.27 9.10
CA HIS A 74 -0.57 -8.58 7.83
C HIS A 74 0.85 -8.24 7.38
N GLY A 75 1.32 -8.88 6.31
CA GLY A 75 2.61 -8.60 5.68
C GLY A 75 2.45 -7.86 4.35
N ARG A 76 3.38 -6.95 4.08
CA ARG A 76 3.43 -6.10 2.89
C ARG A 76 4.83 -6.04 2.31
N ASN A 77 4.94 -6.09 0.99
CA ASN A 77 6.06 -5.55 0.22
C ASN A 77 5.61 -4.36 -0.64
N MET A 78 6.41 -3.28 -0.60
CA MET A 78 6.30 -2.14 -1.51
C MET A 78 7.38 -2.25 -2.59
N ASP A 79 7.00 -2.44 -3.84
CA ASP A 79 7.91 -2.50 -4.98
C ASP A 79 7.83 -1.19 -5.76
N TYR A 80 8.87 -0.37 -5.68
CA TYR A 80 8.86 0.97 -6.24
C TYR A 80 10.28 1.40 -6.62
N ALA A 81 10.62 1.22 -7.91
CA ALA A 81 11.94 1.54 -8.44
C ALA A 81 12.04 3.00 -8.93
N GLY A 82 13.27 3.46 -9.21
CA GLY A 82 13.48 4.64 -10.06
C GLY A 82 13.33 6.00 -9.36
N PHE A 83 13.60 6.09 -8.06
CA PHE A 83 13.69 7.38 -7.37
C PHE A 83 15.08 7.65 -6.85
N GLU A 84 15.52 8.87 -7.10
CA GLU A 84 16.85 9.37 -6.78
C GLU A 84 16.70 10.76 -6.17
N ILE A 85 17.25 10.94 -4.97
CA ILE A 85 17.35 12.24 -4.30
C ILE A 85 18.82 12.66 -4.32
N PRO A 86 19.26 13.43 -5.33
CA PRO A 86 20.61 13.96 -5.36
C PRO A 86 20.82 14.96 -4.21
N GLN A 87 21.95 14.84 -3.54
CA GLN A 87 22.39 15.72 -2.46
C GLN A 87 23.44 16.71 -2.95
N PRO A 88 23.56 17.90 -2.32
CA PRO A 88 24.58 18.89 -2.69
C PRO A 88 26.03 18.38 -2.60
N ASP A 89 26.28 17.32 -1.81
CA ASP A 89 27.60 16.70 -1.64
C ASP A 89 27.90 15.59 -2.66
N GLY A 90 27.01 15.37 -3.63
CA GLY A 90 27.15 14.36 -4.68
C GLY A 90 26.63 12.97 -4.30
N ARG A 91 26.10 12.78 -3.09
CA ARG A 91 25.39 11.55 -2.74
C ARG A 91 24.03 11.48 -3.43
N VAL A 92 23.53 10.28 -3.67
CA VAL A 92 22.15 10.04 -4.13
C VAL A 92 21.49 9.11 -3.12
N TYR A 93 20.33 9.51 -2.60
CA TYR A 93 19.49 8.60 -1.80
C TYR A 93 18.41 7.99 -2.68
N HIS A 94 18.01 6.76 -2.40
CA HIS A 94 16.86 6.12 -3.01
C HIS A 94 15.76 5.94 -1.96
N TRP A 95 14.61 5.38 -2.37
CA TRP A 95 13.49 5.16 -1.45
C TRP A 95 13.86 4.38 -0.19
N PRO A 96 14.67 3.30 -0.25
CA PRO A 96 15.01 2.54 0.94
C PRO A 96 15.71 3.37 2.01
N GLU A 97 16.63 4.26 1.63
CA GLU A 97 17.39 5.10 2.56
C GLU A 97 16.53 6.17 3.24
N VAL A 98 15.42 6.57 2.64
CA VAL A 98 14.52 7.62 3.17
C VAL A 98 13.20 7.08 3.70
N THR A 99 13.01 5.76 3.67
CA THR A 99 11.84 5.10 4.24
C THR A 99 11.91 5.13 5.76
N THR A 100 10.89 5.70 6.40
CA THR A 100 10.82 5.79 7.86
C THR A 100 9.46 5.37 8.37
N GLU A 101 9.42 4.85 9.60
CA GLU A 101 8.19 4.73 10.36
C GLU A 101 7.88 6.05 11.07
N VAL A 102 6.64 6.52 10.97
CA VAL A 102 6.16 7.75 11.62
C VAL A 102 5.00 7.42 12.52
N ILE A 103 5.14 7.72 13.82
CA ILE A 103 4.07 7.59 14.81
C ILE A 103 3.35 8.93 14.94
N PHE A 104 2.06 8.93 14.60
CA PHE A 104 1.20 10.09 14.73
C PHE A 104 0.56 10.10 16.13
N LEU A 105 0.64 11.25 16.80
CA LEU A 105 0.13 11.41 18.16
C LEU A 105 -1.17 12.22 18.17
N LYS A 106 -2.12 11.83 19.00
CA LYS A 106 -3.31 12.63 19.34
C LYS A 106 -3.34 12.83 20.85
N GLN A 107 -3.32 14.10 21.28
CA GLN A 107 -3.27 14.45 22.70
C GLN A 107 -2.13 13.75 23.45
N GLY A 108 -0.95 13.68 22.82
CA GLY A 108 0.25 13.06 23.40
C GLY A 108 0.28 11.53 23.42
N LYS A 109 -0.74 10.85 22.87
CA LYS A 109 -0.81 9.38 22.80
C LYS A 109 -0.63 8.89 21.36
N PRO A 110 0.09 7.77 21.12
CA PRO A 110 0.15 7.13 19.81
C PRO A 110 -1.26 6.82 19.29
N LEU A 111 -1.58 7.31 18.09
CA LEU A 111 -2.86 7.07 17.42
C LEU A 111 -2.70 6.03 16.32
N PHE A 112 -1.76 6.25 15.41
CA PHE A 112 -1.41 5.31 14.36
C PHE A 112 0.07 5.46 13.97
N ILE A 113 0.58 4.44 13.30
CA ILE A 113 1.90 4.43 12.67
C ILE A 113 1.74 4.31 11.16
N SER A 114 2.63 4.93 10.40
CA SER A 114 2.72 4.80 8.94
C SER A 114 4.15 4.52 8.54
N VAL A 115 4.35 3.64 7.56
CA VAL A 115 5.58 3.69 6.75
C VAL A 115 5.44 4.89 5.83
N HIS A 116 6.49 5.70 5.72
CA HIS A 116 6.38 7.04 5.17
C HIS A 116 7.64 7.44 4.41
N TRP A 117 7.46 8.32 3.45
CA TRP A 117 8.53 8.97 2.70
C TRP A 117 8.51 10.49 2.93
N PRO A 118 9.67 11.16 2.81
CA PRO A 118 9.73 12.61 2.93
C PRO A 118 8.77 13.30 1.95
N GLY A 119 8.02 14.29 2.43
CA GLY A 119 7.07 15.07 1.62
C GLY A 119 5.72 14.40 1.35
N LEU A 120 5.54 13.12 1.70
CA LEU A 120 4.21 12.51 1.64
C LEU A 120 3.35 13.10 2.76
N LEU A 121 2.12 13.53 2.45
CA LEU A 121 1.18 14.04 3.45
C LEU A 121 0.11 13.00 3.78
N GLY A 122 -0.30 12.19 2.81
CA GLY A 122 -1.25 11.11 3.05
C GLY A 122 -0.59 9.82 3.58
N VAL A 123 -1.35 8.73 3.61
CA VAL A 123 -0.86 7.41 4.05
C VAL A 123 -1.16 6.36 3.00
N HIS A 124 -0.18 5.54 2.66
CA HIS A 124 -0.34 4.37 1.81
C HIS A 124 -0.14 3.04 2.56
N THR A 125 0.59 3.07 3.68
CA THR A 125 0.82 1.93 4.56
C THR A 125 0.72 2.39 6.00
N GLY A 126 -0.15 1.78 6.81
CA GLY A 126 -0.20 2.13 8.22
C GLY A 126 -1.01 1.20 9.10
N MET A 127 -0.90 1.42 10.40
CA MET A 127 -1.63 0.70 11.43
C MET A 127 -2.13 1.69 12.48
N ARG A 128 -3.44 1.74 12.67
CA ARG A 128 -4.06 2.37 13.84
C ARG A 128 -3.94 1.44 15.04
N PHE A 129 -3.36 1.92 16.13
CA PHE A 129 -3.17 1.11 17.33
C PHE A 129 -4.51 0.66 17.91
N GLY A 130 -4.68 -0.65 18.11
CA GLY A 130 -5.92 -1.26 18.60
C GLY A 130 -7.11 -1.14 17.65
N GLY A 131 -6.89 -0.68 16.41
CA GLY A 131 -7.94 -0.49 15.41
C GLY A 131 -7.76 -1.44 14.23
N TRP A 132 -7.02 -0.99 13.22
CA TRP A 132 -6.89 -1.67 11.94
C TRP A 132 -5.66 -1.20 11.17
N THR A 133 -5.25 -1.97 10.16
CA THR A 133 -4.17 -1.65 9.22
C THR A 133 -4.70 -1.30 7.84
N LEU A 134 -3.92 -0.53 7.10
CA LEU A 134 -4.10 -0.29 5.67
C LEU A 134 -2.81 -0.56 4.90
N GLU A 135 -2.96 -1.27 3.79
CA GLU A 135 -2.04 -1.28 2.67
C GLU A 135 -2.83 -0.98 1.39
N GLN A 136 -2.22 -0.24 0.46
CA GLN A 136 -2.75 -0.03 -0.88
C GLN A 136 -1.86 -0.73 -1.91
N ASN A 137 -2.47 -1.47 -2.84
CA ASN A 137 -1.81 -2.02 -4.02
C ASN A 137 -2.38 -1.39 -5.28
N THR A 138 -1.51 -1.08 -6.24
CA THR A 138 -1.92 -0.58 -7.56
C THR A 138 -2.75 -1.62 -8.28
N ARG A 139 -3.87 -1.19 -8.88
CA ARG A 139 -4.71 -1.98 -9.75
C ARG A 139 -4.69 -1.37 -11.14
N TYR A 140 -4.15 -2.08 -12.12
CA TYR A 140 -3.97 -1.54 -13.47
C TYR A 140 -5.27 -1.63 -14.29
N HIS A 141 -5.83 -0.47 -14.65
CA HIS A 141 -6.86 -0.37 -15.70
C HIS A 141 -6.62 0.89 -16.53
N SER A 142 -6.51 0.70 -17.85
CA SER A 142 -6.48 1.80 -18.80
C SER A 142 -7.76 2.62 -18.73
N VAL A 143 -7.65 3.94 -18.85
CA VAL A 143 -8.78 4.85 -18.94
C VAL A 143 -8.47 5.91 -19.97
N GLU A 144 -9.47 6.28 -20.77
CA GLU A 144 -9.33 7.39 -21.70
C GLU A 144 -9.03 8.69 -20.93
N PRO A 145 -8.07 9.52 -21.39
CA PRO A 145 -7.67 10.74 -20.69
C PRO A 145 -8.85 11.67 -20.36
N ASP A 146 -9.83 11.81 -21.26
CA ASP A 146 -10.98 12.71 -21.04
C ASP A 146 -11.88 12.25 -19.87
N ILE A 147 -12.00 10.94 -19.65
CA ILE A 147 -12.73 10.38 -18.50
C ILE A 147 -11.94 10.62 -17.22
N LEU A 148 -10.60 10.47 -17.27
CA LEU A 148 -9.72 10.78 -16.15
C LEU A 148 -9.84 12.25 -15.74
N TYR A 149 -9.72 13.18 -16.68
CA TYR A 149 -9.83 14.61 -16.41
C TYR A 149 -11.20 15.00 -15.84
N GLY A 150 -12.29 14.42 -16.36
CA GLY A 150 -13.63 14.66 -15.85
C GLY A 150 -13.89 14.16 -14.42
N LEU A 151 -13.03 13.26 -13.91
CA LEU A 151 -13.12 12.71 -12.56
C LEU A 151 -12.22 13.43 -11.55
N LEU A 152 -11.14 14.09 -11.99
CA LEU A 152 -10.23 14.82 -11.09
C LEU A 152 -10.95 15.86 -10.22
N ASP A 153 -12.00 16.51 -10.74
CA ASP A 153 -12.78 17.52 -10.01
C ASP A 153 -13.79 16.94 -9.01
N LYS A 154 -14.07 15.63 -9.05
CA LYS A 154 -15.16 14.99 -8.28
C LYS A 154 -14.68 13.84 -7.40
N SER A 155 -13.53 13.26 -7.72
CA SER A 155 -13.00 12.07 -7.06
C SER A 155 -11.94 12.44 -6.03
N LYS A 156 -11.74 11.55 -5.07
CA LYS A 156 -10.82 11.76 -3.96
C LYS A 156 -9.50 11.03 -4.15
N GLY A 157 -8.45 11.65 -3.65
CA GLY A 157 -7.12 11.09 -3.50
C GLY A 157 -7.04 10.11 -2.34
N PHE A 158 -6.57 8.90 -2.58
CA PHE A 158 -6.68 7.84 -1.58
C PHE A 158 -5.76 8.04 -0.39
N VAL A 159 -4.56 8.61 -0.59
CA VAL A 159 -3.61 8.77 0.51
C VAL A 159 -4.15 9.72 1.57
N PHE A 160 -4.93 10.74 1.17
CA PHE A 160 -5.58 11.66 2.10
C PHE A 160 -6.78 11.03 2.81
N GLU A 161 -7.62 10.27 2.10
CA GLU A 161 -8.76 9.58 2.70
C GLU A 161 -8.30 8.47 3.66
N ALA A 162 -7.25 7.74 3.31
CA ALA A 162 -6.57 6.78 4.18
C ALA A 162 -6.07 7.42 5.48
N ARG A 163 -5.36 8.54 5.38
CA ARG A 163 -4.89 9.29 6.56
C ARG A 163 -6.06 9.75 7.43
N LYS A 164 -7.08 10.36 6.81
CA LYS A 164 -8.28 10.83 7.52
C LYS A 164 -8.99 9.67 8.23
N ALA A 165 -9.14 8.52 7.58
CA ALA A 165 -9.73 7.33 8.17
C ALA A 165 -8.89 6.83 9.36
N LEU A 166 -7.57 6.73 9.22
CA LEU A 166 -6.66 6.36 10.31
C LEU A 166 -6.71 7.34 11.50
N GLU A 167 -7.03 8.61 11.27
CA GLU A 167 -7.18 9.61 12.32
C GLU A 167 -8.55 9.52 13.03
N THR A 168 -9.62 9.19 12.29
CA THR A 168 -11.01 9.39 12.73
C THR A 168 -11.81 8.11 12.99
N VAL A 169 -11.49 6.99 12.34
CA VAL A 169 -12.26 5.74 12.38
C VAL A 169 -11.58 4.72 13.30
N PRO A 170 -12.19 4.35 14.44
CA PRO A 170 -11.52 3.55 15.45
C PRO A 170 -11.52 2.05 15.17
N ASP A 171 -12.56 1.50 14.54
CA ASP A 171 -12.78 0.07 14.39
C ASP A 171 -12.69 -0.43 12.94
N PHE A 172 -12.36 -1.72 12.81
CA PHE A 172 -12.08 -2.37 11.53
C PHE A 172 -13.27 -2.36 10.57
N GLU A 173 -14.46 -2.77 11.00
CA GLU A 173 -15.62 -2.87 10.10
C GLU A 173 -16.06 -1.50 9.59
N THR A 174 -16.12 -0.48 10.47
CA THR A 174 -16.40 0.89 10.02
C THR A 174 -15.32 1.39 9.07
N ALA A 175 -14.06 1.03 9.28
CA ALA A 175 -12.97 1.39 8.37
C ALA A 175 -13.12 0.72 7.00
N VAL A 176 -13.46 -0.57 6.93
CA VAL A 176 -13.72 -1.26 5.66
C VAL A 176 -14.85 -0.57 4.89
N GLN A 177 -15.98 -0.28 5.55
CA GLN A 177 -17.09 0.40 4.89
C GLN A 177 -16.74 1.84 4.48
N THR A 178 -16.00 2.56 5.33
CA THR A 178 -15.55 3.92 5.03
C THR A 178 -14.62 3.94 3.83
N MET A 179 -13.62 3.06 3.79
CA MET A 179 -12.66 3.00 2.71
C MET A 179 -13.29 2.47 1.42
N TYR A 180 -14.25 1.56 1.49
CA TYR A 180 -14.92 1.03 0.30
C TYR A 180 -15.89 2.04 -0.33
N GLY A 181 -16.60 2.84 0.47
CA GLY A 181 -17.64 3.77 0.01
C GLY A 181 -17.15 5.13 -0.50
N VAL A 182 -15.84 5.29 -0.77
CA VAL A 182 -15.27 6.54 -1.27
C VAL A 182 -15.11 6.49 -2.79
N ASP A 183 -15.46 7.59 -3.45
CA ASP A 183 -15.28 7.76 -4.89
C ASP A 183 -13.83 8.13 -5.22
N TYR A 184 -12.96 7.14 -5.40
CA TYR A 184 -11.54 7.37 -5.69
C TYR A 184 -11.28 7.71 -7.16
N MET A 185 -10.21 8.50 -7.39
CA MET A 185 -9.78 8.89 -8.75
C MET A 185 -9.09 7.77 -9.54
N ALA A 186 -8.61 6.73 -8.84
CA ALA A 186 -7.90 5.61 -9.43
C ALA A 186 -8.45 4.27 -8.89
N PRO A 187 -8.41 3.20 -9.70
CA PRO A 187 -8.64 1.85 -9.20
C PRO A 187 -7.46 1.41 -8.34
N MET A 188 -7.74 0.61 -7.31
CA MET A 188 -6.72 0.08 -6.41
C MET A 188 -7.25 -1.13 -5.63
N TYR A 189 -6.38 -1.77 -4.86
CA TYR A 189 -6.78 -2.67 -3.80
C TYR A 189 -6.44 -2.07 -2.45
N PHE A 190 -7.32 -2.20 -1.46
CA PHE A 190 -6.93 -2.04 -0.07
C PHE A 190 -6.86 -3.39 0.62
N ILE A 191 -5.73 -3.65 1.27
CA ILE A 191 -5.48 -4.82 2.09
C ILE A 191 -5.57 -4.34 3.53
N MET A 192 -6.50 -4.90 4.30
CA MET A 192 -6.85 -4.41 5.63
C MET A 192 -6.93 -5.56 6.63
N SER A 193 -6.49 -5.32 7.87
CA SER A 193 -6.61 -6.25 8.99
C SER A 193 -7.03 -5.51 10.26
N GLY A 194 -7.73 -6.20 11.16
CA GLY A 194 -8.23 -5.67 12.42
C GLY A 194 -7.63 -6.36 13.64
N ALA A 195 -8.12 -5.97 14.82
CA ALA A 195 -7.64 -6.48 16.10
C ALA A 195 -8.29 -7.79 16.53
N LYS A 196 -9.47 -8.13 16.00
CA LYS A 196 -10.24 -9.32 16.41
C LYS A 196 -9.95 -10.52 15.50
N PRO A 197 -10.29 -11.74 15.96
CA PRO A 197 -10.12 -12.95 15.17
C PRO A 197 -10.70 -12.84 13.76
N TYR A 198 -9.90 -13.19 12.75
CA TYR A 198 -10.26 -13.21 11.34
C TYR A 198 -10.74 -11.86 10.76
N GLU A 199 -10.46 -10.74 11.42
CA GLU A 199 -10.64 -9.41 10.83
C GLU A 199 -9.56 -9.17 9.77
N GLY A 200 -9.83 -9.61 8.53
CA GLY A 200 -9.01 -9.36 7.36
C GLY A 200 -9.88 -9.16 6.13
N ALA A 201 -9.56 -8.18 5.29
CA ALA A 201 -10.32 -7.84 4.11
C ALA A 201 -9.44 -7.35 2.95
N ILE A 202 -9.79 -7.75 1.73
CA ILE A 202 -9.32 -7.14 0.48
C ILE A 202 -10.48 -6.41 -0.16
N LEU A 203 -10.30 -5.13 -0.42
CA LEU A 203 -11.26 -4.27 -1.09
C LEU A 203 -10.77 -4.00 -2.49
N THR A 204 -11.50 -4.46 -3.51
CA THR A 204 -11.24 -4.05 -4.89
C THR A 204 -11.99 -2.76 -5.18
N ILE A 205 -11.24 -1.73 -5.53
CA ILE A 205 -11.77 -0.39 -5.79
C ILE A 205 -11.82 -0.16 -7.30
N ASP A 206 -13.00 0.21 -7.76
CA ASP A 206 -13.19 0.80 -9.08
C ASP A 206 -13.14 2.32 -8.98
N ARG A 207 -12.65 2.94 -10.05
CA ARG A 207 -12.64 4.40 -10.19
C ARG A 207 -14.06 4.96 -10.08
N GLY A 208 -14.21 6.06 -9.35
CA GLY A 208 -15.48 6.80 -9.24
C GLY A 208 -16.60 6.03 -8.54
N GLY A 209 -16.29 5.05 -7.70
CA GLY A 209 -17.29 4.32 -6.90
C GLY A 209 -18.20 3.40 -7.72
N VAL A 210 -17.81 3.04 -8.94
CA VAL A 210 -18.65 2.27 -9.87
C VAL A 210 -18.98 0.87 -9.33
N HIS A 211 -18.05 0.22 -8.62
CA HIS A 211 -18.16 -1.15 -8.11
C HIS A 211 -18.78 -2.12 -9.15
N SER A 212 -18.08 -2.22 -10.29
CA SER A 212 -18.49 -3.03 -11.45
C SER A 212 -18.84 -4.45 -11.04
N PRO A 213 -19.90 -5.06 -11.60
CA PRO A 213 -20.25 -6.46 -11.33
C PRO A 213 -19.14 -7.47 -11.63
N ASN A 214 -18.17 -7.10 -12.48
CA ASN A 214 -17.04 -7.95 -12.85
C ASN A 214 -15.83 -7.78 -11.91
N SER A 215 -15.78 -6.72 -11.13
CA SER A 215 -14.72 -6.52 -10.14
C SER A 215 -14.93 -7.45 -8.95
N PRO A 216 -13.88 -8.06 -8.38
CA PRO A 216 -14.00 -8.86 -7.18
C PRO A 216 -14.71 -8.10 -6.06
N GLN A 217 -15.71 -8.73 -5.44
CA GLN A 217 -16.32 -8.21 -4.21
C GLN A 217 -15.30 -8.20 -3.06
N ILE A 218 -15.65 -7.54 -1.95
CA ILE A 218 -14.83 -7.55 -0.74
C ILE A 218 -14.57 -8.99 -0.31
N MET A 219 -13.31 -9.39 -0.30
CA MET A 219 -12.90 -10.72 0.16
C MET A 219 -12.53 -10.64 1.63
N ARG A 220 -12.90 -11.65 2.40
CA ARG A 220 -12.72 -11.68 3.85
C ARG A 220 -11.94 -12.93 4.27
N LEU A 221 -11.07 -12.76 5.26
CA LEU A 221 -10.62 -13.91 6.04
C LEU A 221 -11.83 -14.53 6.74
N ASN A 222 -11.79 -15.83 6.91
CA ASN A 222 -12.79 -16.55 7.68
C ASN A 222 -12.15 -17.80 8.29
N GLN A 223 -12.82 -18.35 9.30
CA GLN A 223 -12.36 -19.56 9.97
C GLN A 223 -12.62 -20.83 9.14
N GLU A 224 -13.33 -20.74 8.02
CA GLU A 224 -13.70 -21.92 7.23
C GLU A 224 -12.47 -22.45 6.48
N THR A 225 -12.03 -23.64 6.87
CA THR A 225 -10.91 -24.36 6.24
C THR A 225 -11.36 -25.20 5.04
N THR A 226 -12.63 -25.10 4.63
CA THR A 226 -13.26 -26.04 3.67
C THR A 226 -14.30 -25.37 2.75
N ALA A 227 -14.14 -24.09 2.40
CA ALA A 227 -14.96 -23.54 1.32
C ALA A 227 -14.49 -24.14 -0.01
N ILE A 228 -15.39 -24.56 -0.90
CA ILE A 228 -15.02 -24.97 -2.25
C ILE A 228 -15.23 -23.76 -3.16
N LYS A 229 -14.15 -23.20 -3.69
CA LYS A 229 -14.20 -22.16 -4.72
C LYS A 229 -13.71 -22.76 -6.03
N ASP A 230 -14.55 -22.76 -7.06
CA ASP A 230 -14.26 -23.33 -8.38
C ASP A 230 -13.75 -24.79 -8.34
N GLY A 231 -14.30 -25.60 -7.43
CA GLY A 231 -13.95 -27.02 -7.27
C GLY A 231 -12.65 -27.28 -6.50
N LYS A 232 -12.02 -26.26 -5.92
CA LYS A 232 -10.82 -26.39 -5.08
C LYS A 232 -11.11 -25.99 -3.62
N PRO A 233 -10.50 -26.69 -2.63
CA PRO A 233 -10.47 -26.21 -1.26
C PRO A 233 -9.87 -24.80 -1.21
N TYR A 234 -10.63 -23.88 -0.65
CA TYR A 234 -10.22 -22.52 -0.30
C TYR A 234 -10.03 -22.50 1.21
N GLU A 235 -8.82 -22.16 1.61
CA GLU A 235 -8.45 -22.04 3.01
C GLU A 235 -8.71 -20.60 3.46
N GLY A 236 -9.77 -20.39 4.25
CA GLY A 236 -10.21 -19.05 4.65
C GLY A 236 -9.25 -18.27 5.54
N TRP A 237 -8.19 -18.92 6.03
CA TRP A 237 -7.24 -18.35 6.96
C TRP A 237 -6.15 -17.48 6.30
N HIS A 238 -6.04 -17.45 4.97
CA HIS A 238 -5.15 -16.51 4.30
C HIS A 238 -5.74 -15.89 3.02
N ILE A 239 -5.31 -14.67 2.70
CA ILE A 239 -5.56 -14.02 1.41
C ILE A 239 -4.29 -13.32 0.96
N LEU A 240 -3.87 -13.60 -0.28
CA LEU A 240 -2.80 -12.89 -0.96
C LEU A 240 -3.41 -11.94 -1.99
N GLN A 241 -2.94 -10.70 -2.03
CA GLN A 241 -3.28 -9.73 -3.07
C GLN A 241 -1.98 -9.12 -3.63
N THR A 242 -1.81 -9.20 -4.94
CA THR A 242 -0.74 -8.51 -5.68
C THR A 242 -1.33 -7.30 -6.40
N ASN A 243 -1.11 -7.14 -7.71
CA ASN A 243 -1.58 -6.00 -8.51
C ASN A 243 -2.66 -6.38 -9.53
N ASP A 244 -3.22 -7.59 -9.43
CA ASP A 244 -4.21 -8.12 -10.38
C ASP A 244 -5.43 -8.70 -9.67
N ASP A 245 -6.56 -8.72 -10.39
CA ASP A 245 -7.83 -9.11 -9.81
C ASP A 245 -7.80 -10.61 -9.49
N LEU A 246 -8.23 -11.00 -8.28
CA LEU A 246 -8.17 -12.42 -7.89
C LEU A 246 -9.09 -13.34 -8.70
N ASN A 247 -10.08 -12.79 -9.42
CA ASN A 247 -10.91 -13.51 -10.39
C ASN A 247 -10.38 -13.43 -11.84
N GLY A 248 -9.26 -12.74 -12.06
CA GLY A 248 -8.61 -12.55 -13.34
C GLY A 248 -7.34 -13.38 -13.50
N LEU A 249 -6.69 -13.22 -14.65
CA LEU A 249 -5.37 -13.80 -14.89
C LEU A 249 -4.29 -13.03 -14.12
N PRO A 250 -3.28 -13.72 -13.56
CA PRO A 250 -2.15 -13.05 -12.92
C PRO A 250 -1.39 -12.18 -13.92
N LEU A 251 -0.96 -11.00 -13.49
CA LEU A 251 -0.13 -10.12 -14.34
C LEU A 251 1.34 -10.54 -14.34
N ASP A 252 1.79 -11.21 -13.28
CA ASP A 252 3.13 -11.73 -13.15
C ASP A 252 3.16 -13.03 -12.31
N THR A 253 4.37 -13.47 -11.94
CA THR A 253 4.57 -14.74 -11.24
C THR A 253 4.33 -14.68 -9.73
N ARG A 254 4.21 -13.50 -9.13
CA ARG A 254 4.07 -13.31 -7.67
C ARG A 254 2.89 -14.09 -7.12
N ARG A 255 1.69 -13.82 -7.63
CA ARG A 255 0.47 -14.48 -7.18
C ARG A 255 0.49 -16.00 -7.38
N PRO A 256 0.68 -16.55 -8.59
CA PRO A 256 0.53 -17.99 -8.79
C PRO A 256 1.61 -18.84 -8.10
N VAL A 257 2.84 -18.32 -7.98
CA VAL A 257 3.92 -19.03 -7.26
C VAL A 257 3.67 -19.00 -5.76
N GLU A 258 3.23 -17.85 -5.23
CA GLU A 258 2.96 -17.69 -3.81
C GLU A 258 1.73 -18.46 -3.37
N GLU A 259 0.62 -18.40 -4.10
CA GLU A 259 -0.57 -19.20 -3.82
C GLU A 259 -0.23 -20.70 -3.78
N LYS A 260 0.67 -21.16 -4.65
CA LYS A 260 1.16 -22.56 -4.61
C LYS A 260 1.93 -22.84 -3.32
N ARG A 261 2.79 -21.93 -2.85
CA ARG A 261 3.52 -22.09 -1.58
C ARG A 261 2.56 -22.08 -0.37
N LEU A 262 1.62 -21.15 -0.36
CA LEU A 262 0.59 -21.04 0.66
C LEU A 262 -0.28 -22.31 0.71
N SER A 263 -0.66 -22.87 -0.44
CA SER A 263 -1.44 -24.13 -0.51
C SER A 263 -0.71 -25.37 0.05
N SER A 264 0.60 -25.28 0.27
CA SER A 264 1.40 -26.33 0.92
C SER A 264 1.70 -26.05 2.39
N SER A 265 1.23 -24.92 2.91
CA SER A 265 1.43 -24.48 4.29
C SER A 265 0.27 -24.92 5.17
N ALA A 266 0.50 -24.98 6.48
CA ALA A 266 -0.55 -25.24 7.47
C ALA A 266 -0.74 -24.01 8.35
N GLN A 267 -1.99 -23.71 8.71
CA GLN A 267 -2.33 -22.59 9.59
C GLN A 267 -1.55 -22.60 10.91
N ASP A 268 -1.20 -23.79 11.43
CA ASP A 268 -0.42 -23.98 12.66
C ASP A 268 0.98 -23.31 12.62
N SER A 269 1.51 -23.07 11.42
CA SER A 269 2.80 -22.39 11.24
C SER A 269 2.68 -20.87 11.20
N VAL A 270 1.46 -20.33 11.10
CA VAL A 270 1.24 -18.90 10.89
C VAL A 270 1.65 -18.10 12.13
N GLY A 271 2.52 -17.13 11.91
CA GLY A 271 3.01 -16.18 12.89
C GLY A 271 3.82 -15.09 12.21
N VAL A 272 4.26 -14.08 12.97
CA VAL A 272 5.10 -13.00 12.43
C VAL A 272 6.34 -13.52 11.68
N PRO A 273 7.12 -14.49 12.21
CA PRO A 273 8.27 -15.02 11.47
C PRO A 273 7.88 -15.70 10.16
N TRP A 274 6.77 -16.43 10.14
CA TRP A 274 6.30 -17.12 8.94
C TRP A 274 5.82 -16.14 7.87
N VAL A 275 5.05 -15.10 8.23
CA VAL A 275 4.64 -14.06 7.28
C VAL A 275 5.85 -13.28 6.76
N LEU A 276 6.82 -12.95 7.63
CA LEU A 276 8.08 -12.34 7.18
C LEU A 276 8.82 -13.24 6.20
N ASP A 277 8.94 -14.54 6.47
CA ASP A 277 9.55 -15.49 5.55
C ASP A 277 8.83 -15.51 4.19
N GLN A 278 7.49 -15.43 4.20
CA GLN A 278 6.73 -15.35 2.95
C GLN A 278 7.08 -14.06 2.17
N MET A 279 7.07 -12.91 2.85
CA MET A 279 7.33 -11.61 2.23
C MET A 279 8.79 -11.43 1.79
N LEU A 280 9.74 -12.12 2.43
CA LEU A 280 11.18 -12.02 2.16
C LEU A 280 11.69 -13.07 1.16
N THR A 281 10.79 -13.83 0.54
CA THR A 281 11.17 -14.89 -0.40
C THR A 281 10.65 -14.56 -1.80
N ALA A 282 11.51 -14.70 -2.80
CA ALA A 282 11.13 -14.56 -4.20
C ALA A 282 10.00 -15.54 -4.58
N PRO A 283 9.06 -15.17 -5.47
CA PRO A 283 9.02 -13.90 -6.21
C PRO A 283 8.36 -12.72 -5.47
N ILE A 284 7.84 -12.91 -4.25
CA ILE A 284 7.20 -11.82 -3.49
C ILE A 284 8.22 -10.73 -3.15
N LEU A 285 9.42 -11.12 -2.73
CA LEU A 285 10.56 -10.21 -2.66
C LEU A 285 11.13 -10.01 -4.08
N GLN A 286 11.15 -8.77 -4.54
CA GLN A 286 11.71 -8.35 -5.84
C GLN A 286 12.92 -7.43 -5.63
N ASP A 287 13.73 -7.26 -6.67
CA ASP A 287 14.85 -6.31 -6.67
C ASP A 287 14.38 -4.85 -6.50
N SER A 288 13.14 -4.56 -6.92
CA SER A 288 12.48 -3.27 -6.75
C SER A 288 11.79 -3.10 -5.40
N THR A 289 11.78 -4.11 -4.51
CA THR A 289 11.16 -4.00 -3.19
C THR A 289 11.93 -2.98 -2.36
N VAL A 290 11.27 -1.89 -1.99
CA VAL A 290 11.80 -0.80 -1.16
C VAL A 290 11.79 -1.19 0.31
N PHE A 291 10.68 -1.77 0.77
CA PHE A 291 10.53 -2.19 2.14
C PHE A 291 9.55 -3.36 2.27
N THR A 292 9.76 -4.15 3.32
CA THR A 292 8.78 -5.10 3.85
C THR A 292 8.26 -4.57 5.18
N THR A 293 6.95 -4.60 5.42
CA THR A 293 6.40 -4.33 6.74
C THR A 293 5.47 -5.43 7.21
N VAL A 294 5.42 -5.67 8.52
CA VAL A 294 4.49 -6.63 9.14
C VAL A 294 3.79 -5.99 10.32
N TYR A 295 2.47 -6.16 10.39
CA TYR A 295 1.61 -5.68 11.46
C TYR A 295 0.84 -6.82 12.13
N VAL A 296 0.61 -6.66 13.44
CA VAL A 296 -0.37 -7.45 14.21
C VAL A 296 -1.12 -6.51 15.14
N VAL A 297 -2.30 -6.07 14.71
CA VAL A 297 -3.08 -5.03 15.42
C VAL A 297 -3.41 -5.43 16.86
N ALA A 298 -3.76 -6.70 17.08
CA ALA A 298 -4.15 -7.24 18.39
C ALA A 298 -3.08 -7.02 19.48
N SER A 299 -1.80 -6.99 19.10
CA SER A 299 -0.67 -6.76 20.00
C SER A 299 -0.04 -5.39 19.86
N GLY A 300 -0.41 -4.62 18.82
CA GLY A 300 0.27 -3.38 18.43
C GLY A 300 1.66 -3.61 17.80
N TYR A 301 2.00 -4.85 17.45
CA TYR A 301 3.27 -5.17 16.79
C TYR A 301 3.32 -4.54 15.40
N HIS A 302 4.44 -3.92 15.10
CA HIS A 302 4.80 -3.38 13.80
C HIS A 302 6.30 -3.54 13.61
N ARG A 303 6.72 -3.87 12.39
CA ARG A 303 8.13 -3.91 12.03
C ARG A 303 8.28 -3.65 10.54
N THR A 304 9.05 -2.63 10.20
CA THR A 304 9.46 -2.35 8.82
C THR A 304 10.93 -2.66 8.61
N ILE A 305 11.24 -3.30 7.48
CA ILE A 305 12.59 -3.60 7.01
C ILE A 305 12.72 -2.85 5.68
N ALA A 306 13.51 -1.78 5.67
CA ALA A 306 13.91 -1.14 4.43
C ALA A 306 14.96 -2.02 3.73
N HIS A 307 14.73 -2.32 2.46
CA HIS A 307 15.64 -3.10 1.63
C HIS A 307 16.53 -2.13 0.88
N LEU A 308 17.67 -1.82 1.50
CA LEU A 308 18.77 -1.14 0.83
C LEU A 308 19.28 -2.10 -0.26
N GLY A 309 18.59 -2.10 -1.40
CA GLY A 309 18.91 -2.98 -2.52
C GLY A 309 20.37 -2.82 -2.92
N SER A 310 20.96 -3.90 -3.41
CA SER A 310 22.28 -3.94 -4.02
C SER A 310 22.30 -3.20 -5.38
N LEU A 311 21.93 -1.91 -5.37
CA LEU A 311 22.22 -0.98 -6.45
C LEU A 311 23.74 -0.71 -6.41
N ARG A 312 24.50 -1.67 -6.93
CA ARG A 312 25.91 -1.50 -7.31
C ARG A 312 26.00 -1.24 -8.80
#